data_AF-A0A9Q1MXP7-F1
#
_entry.id   AF-A0A9Q1MXP7-F1
#
_cell.length_a   1.000
_cell.length_b   1.000
_cell.length_c   1.000
_cell.angle_alpha   90.00
_cell.angle_beta   90.00
_cell.angle_gamma   90.00
#
_symmetry.space_group_name_H-M   'P 1'
#
loop_
_entity.id
_entity.type
_entity.pdbx_description
1 polymer ?
#
loop_
_entity_poly.entity_id
_entity_poly.type
_entity_poly.pdbx_seq_one_letter_code
_entity_poly.pdbx_strand_id
1 'polypeptide(L)'
;MVQFNLNSSIGRAIYSKTLYLWDKTSGNVTDFTTHLSFVINSQGRTGYGDGLAFFLAPAGSRILDNLTIGGSLGLTIDTQQLNTSRNHFVAVEFDTFNNWYDPLGDHVGVDINSMESVVNSTWFSIIPDGKRTESGLAIIQHQKILVLSSPVYNSKEIPITVLQSLSYNLDLKEYLPEWVTFGFTGATGGLFALQSVYSWNFTSSLEHNDNITDPGVALPNPKLEHKDPALALPKSKPEYGPCKSKLGLVIGLVTGGCIFVTTSVMVFAF
;
A
#
# COMPACT_ATOMS: atom_id res chain seq x y z
N MET A 1 18.72 19.46 -6.16
CA MET A 1 17.66 18.49 -5.82
C MET A 1 16.49 18.83 -6.71
N VAL A 2 16.15 17.99 -7.70
CA VAL A 2 15.01 18.25 -8.59
C VAL A 2 13.78 17.69 -7.89
N GLN A 3 12.82 18.56 -7.56
CA GLN A 3 11.59 18.18 -6.89
C GLN A 3 10.66 17.58 -7.96
N PHE A 4 10.54 16.25 -7.99
CA PHE A 4 9.51 15.59 -8.78
C PHE A 4 8.13 16.10 -8.29
N ASN A 5 7.17 16.26 -9.21
CA ASN A 5 5.81 16.58 -8.82
C ASN A 5 5.25 15.39 -8.04
N LEU A 6 5.10 15.54 -6.72
CA LEU A 6 4.61 14.48 -5.80
C LEU A 6 3.08 14.40 -5.78
N ASN A 7 2.39 15.31 -6.46
CA ASN A 7 0.94 15.31 -6.60
C ASN A 7 0.50 14.36 -7.73
N SER A 8 -0.73 13.86 -7.62
CA SER A 8 -1.37 13.07 -8.68
C SER A 8 -0.59 11.81 -9.06
N SER A 9 0.02 11.16 -8.07
CA SER A 9 0.77 9.92 -8.23
C SER A 9 -0.06 8.74 -7.76
N ILE A 10 0.23 7.58 -8.33
CA ILE A 10 -0.28 6.29 -7.89
C ILE A 10 0.85 5.26 -7.96
N GLY A 11 0.89 4.36 -6.97
CA GLY A 11 1.72 3.17 -7.02
C GLY A 11 0.99 1.95 -6.47
N ARG A 12 1.34 0.78 -7.01
CA ARG A 12 0.93 -0.52 -6.48
C ARG A 12 2.12 -1.47 -6.46
N ALA A 13 2.30 -2.18 -5.36
CA ALA A 13 3.31 -3.22 -5.19
C ALA A 13 2.62 -4.53 -4.80
N ILE A 14 2.75 -5.56 -5.64
CA ILE A 14 2.05 -6.84 -5.46
C ILE A 14 3.02 -7.98 -5.17
N TYR A 15 2.57 -8.99 -4.42
CA TYR A 15 3.33 -10.23 -4.31
C TYR A 15 3.38 -10.96 -5.65
N SER A 16 4.52 -11.58 -5.94
CA SER A 16 4.78 -12.21 -7.25
C SER A 16 3.99 -13.51 -7.51
N LYS A 17 3.31 -14.05 -6.50
CA LYS A 17 2.45 -15.23 -6.64
C LYS A 17 1.04 -14.87 -6.20
N THR A 18 0.04 -15.53 -6.80
CA THR A 18 -1.33 -15.42 -6.32
C THR A 18 -1.53 -16.19 -5.02
N LEU A 19 -2.47 -15.74 -4.21
CA LEU A 19 -2.95 -16.45 -3.03
C LEU A 19 -4.17 -17.28 -3.43
N TYR A 20 -4.16 -18.58 -3.11
CA TYR A 20 -5.38 -19.40 -3.14
C TYR A 20 -6.18 -19.09 -1.89
N LEU A 21 -7.20 -18.26 -2.04
CA LEU A 21 -7.93 -17.64 -0.95
C LEU A 21 -8.99 -18.56 -0.34
N TRP A 22 -9.64 -19.36 -1.18
CA TRP A 22 -10.64 -20.32 -0.77
C TRP A 22 -10.82 -21.39 -1.84
N ASP A 23 -11.36 -22.53 -1.44
CA ASP A 23 -11.60 -23.67 -2.31
C ASP A 23 -13.10 -23.84 -2.55
N LYS A 24 -13.53 -23.78 -3.82
CA LYS A 24 -14.94 -23.83 -4.19
C LYS A 24 -15.61 -25.18 -3.93
N THR A 25 -14.84 -26.26 -3.88
CA THR A 25 -15.37 -27.61 -3.69
C THR A 25 -15.66 -27.90 -2.22
N SER A 26 -14.72 -27.58 -1.34
CA SER A 26 -14.79 -27.81 0.10
C SER A 26 -15.41 -26.63 0.86
N GLY A 27 -15.39 -25.43 0.29
CA GLY A 27 -15.80 -24.19 0.95
C GLY A 27 -14.80 -23.67 1.98
N ASN A 28 -13.64 -24.31 2.10
CA ASN A 28 -12.57 -23.92 3.03
C ASN A 28 -11.97 -22.57 2.64
N VAL A 29 -11.68 -21.74 3.63
CA VAL A 29 -11.11 -20.41 3.46
C VAL A 29 -9.71 -20.39 4.07
N THR A 30 -8.79 -19.73 3.40
CA THR A 30 -7.42 -19.50 3.87
C THR A 30 -7.40 -18.43 4.94
N ASP A 31 -6.88 -18.75 6.12
CA ASP A 31 -6.51 -17.74 7.11
C ASP A 31 -5.17 -17.14 6.73
N PHE A 32 -4.98 -15.84 6.97
CA PHE A 32 -3.69 -15.20 6.79
C PHE A 32 -3.45 -14.04 7.75
N THR A 33 -2.17 -13.85 8.09
CA THR A 33 -1.72 -12.71 8.87
C THR A 33 -0.78 -11.86 8.04
N THR A 34 -0.98 -10.54 8.06
CA THR A 34 -0.07 -9.59 7.42
C THR A 34 0.41 -8.54 8.42
N HIS A 35 1.72 -8.34 8.48
CA HIS A 35 2.36 -7.30 9.28
C HIS A 35 3.06 -6.33 8.35
N LEU A 36 2.74 -5.05 8.45
CA LEU A 36 3.40 -4.00 7.70
C LEU A 36 3.98 -2.92 8.62
N SER A 37 5.15 -2.41 8.23
CA SER A 37 5.74 -1.20 8.78
C SER A 37 5.84 -0.16 7.67
N PHE A 38 5.23 1.00 7.88
CA PHE A 38 5.15 2.04 6.86
C PHE A 38 5.09 3.43 7.48
N VAL A 39 5.44 4.43 6.69
CA VAL A 39 5.39 5.85 7.07
C VAL A 39 4.60 6.62 6.03
N ILE A 40 3.74 7.52 6.49
CA ILE A 40 3.11 8.57 5.68
C ILE A 40 3.65 9.92 6.15
N ASN A 41 4.29 10.68 5.26
CA ASN A 41 5.03 11.90 5.60
C ASN A 41 4.62 13.07 4.70
N SER A 42 4.00 14.10 5.27
CA SER A 42 3.59 15.30 4.52
C SER A 42 4.71 16.34 4.35
N GLN A 43 5.90 16.08 4.89
CA GLN A 43 7.05 16.97 4.92
C GLN A 43 6.77 18.29 5.65
N GLY A 44 6.09 18.24 6.80
CA GLY A 44 5.76 19.43 7.59
C GLY A 44 4.51 20.17 7.13
N ARG A 45 3.75 19.63 6.17
CA ARG A 45 2.54 20.28 5.66
C ARG A 45 1.33 19.95 6.52
N THR A 46 0.48 20.95 6.72
CA THR A 46 -0.81 20.80 7.42
C THR A 46 -1.93 20.30 6.51
N GLY A 47 -1.82 20.52 5.19
CA GLY A 47 -2.66 19.88 4.19
C GLY A 47 -1.91 18.76 3.49
N TYR A 48 -2.45 17.54 3.54
CA TYR A 48 -1.84 16.32 3.03
C TYR A 48 -2.91 15.34 2.53
N GLY A 49 -2.47 14.29 1.86
CA GLY A 49 -3.32 13.26 1.26
C GLY A 49 -2.53 12.28 0.37
N ASP A 50 -3.07 11.16 -0.07
CA ASP A 50 -4.44 10.71 0.20
C ASP A 50 -4.41 9.47 1.09
N GLY A 51 -3.59 8.46 0.80
CA GLY A 51 -3.43 7.34 1.73
C GLY A 51 -2.63 6.16 1.22
N LEU A 52 -2.66 5.08 2.00
CA LEU A 52 -2.07 3.78 1.70
C LEU A 52 -3.07 2.68 2.06
N ALA A 53 -3.16 1.63 1.25
CA ALA A 53 -3.97 0.45 1.58
C ALA A 53 -3.22 -0.85 1.36
N PHE A 54 -3.46 -1.83 2.23
CA PHE A 54 -3.21 -3.24 1.95
C PHE A 54 -4.48 -3.83 1.32
N PHE A 55 -4.36 -4.52 0.20
CA PHE A 55 -5.53 -4.97 -0.56
C PHE A 55 -5.40 -6.41 -1.04
N LEU A 56 -6.57 -7.01 -1.28
CA LEU A 56 -6.78 -8.24 -2.05
C LEU A 56 -7.71 -7.92 -3.22
N ALA A 57 -7.38 -8.41 -4.41
CA ALA A 57 -8.20 -8.26 -5.62
C ALA A 57 -8.09 -9.51 -6.51
N PRO A 58 -8.98 -9.72 -7.48
CA PRO A 58 -8.88 -10.83 -8.44
C PRO A 58 -7.46 -10.98 -9.01
N ALA A 59 -6.99 -12.21 -9.15
CA ALA A 59 -5.69 -12.52 -9.71
C ALA A 59 -5.47 -11.79 -11.06
N GLY A 60 -4.35 -11.08 -11.18
CA GLY A 60 -4.02 -10.29 -12.36
C GLY A 60 -4.63 -8.89 -12.41
N SER A 61 -5.34 -8.45 -11.36
CA SER A 61 -5.80 -7.07 -11.19
C SER A 61 -4.68 -6.06 -11.42
N ARG A 62 -4.98 -4.98 -12.14
CA ARG A 62 -4.05 -3.92 -12.51
C ARG A 62 -4.61 -2.57 -12.09
N ILE A 63 -3.73 -1.57 -12.04
CA ILE A 63 -4.16 -0.17 -12.08
C ILE A 63 -4.80 0.05 -13.44
N LEU A 64 -5.99 0.65 -13.47
CA LEU A 64 -6.73 0.92 -14.70
C LEU A 64 -6.19 2.20 -15.34
N ASP A 65 -6.19 2.25 -16.67
CA ASP A 65 -5.71 3.41 -17.44
C ASP A 65 -6.56 4.68 -17.22
N ASN A 66 -7.77 4.50 -16.68
CA ASN A 66 -8.71 5.54 -16.34
C ASN A 66 -8.41 6.00 -14.92
N LEU A 67 -7.97 7.25 -14.75
CA LEU A 67 -7.36 7.82 -13.54
C LEU A 67 -7.85 7.20 -12.22
N THR A 68 -6.87 6.79 -11.42
CA THR A 68 -7.04 6.24 -10.08
C THR A 68 -6.07 6.97 -9.13
N ILE A 69 -6.22 8.29 -8.99
CA ILE A 69 -5.37 9.14 -8.14
C ILE A 69 -6.13 9.62 -6.90
N GLY A 70 -5.40 10.12 -5.91
CA GLY A 70 -5.99 10.62 -4.67
C GLY A 70 -6.83 9.57 -3.93
N GLY A 71 -8.02 9.96 -3.47
CA GLY A 71 -8.93 9.12 -2.67
C GLY A 71 -9.42 7.81 -3.30
N SER A 72 -9.11 7.49 -4.56
CA SER A 72 -9.35 6.15 -5.10
C SER A 72 -8.27 5.14 -4.68
N LEU A 73 -7.13 5.61 -4.16
CA LEU A 73 -5.95 4.83 -3.74
C LEU A 73 -5.43 3.83 -4.78
N GLY A 74 -5.83 3.95 -6.04
CA GLY A 74 -5.53 2.96 -7.06
C GLY A 74 -6.38 1.71 -7.07
N LEU A 75 -7.47 1.65 -6.31
CA LEU A 75 -8.38 0.51 -6.23
C LEU A 75 -9.60 0.66 -7.13
N THR A 76 -10.01 1.90 -7.38
CA THR A 76 -11.21 2.24 -8.16
C THR A 76 -10.88 3.30 -9.20
N ILE A 77 -11.75 3.46 -10.20
CA ILE A 77 -11.69 4.63 -11.07
C ILE A 77 -12.40 5.81 -10.40
N ASP A 78 -11.90 7.03 -10.62
CA ASP A 78 -12.34 8.26 -9.92
C ASP A 78 -13.81 8.67 -10.14
N THR A 79 -14.59 7.93 -10.92
CA THR A 79 -16.05 8.15 -11.09
C THR A 79 -16.89 7.00 -10.56
N GLN A 80 -16.27 5.96 -10.02
CA GLN A 80 -16.90 4.72 -9.57
C GLN A 80 -16.40 4.28 -8.20
N GLN A 81 -15.88 5.20 -7.39
CA GLN A 81 -15.32 4.90 -6.06
C GLN A 81 -16.29 4.09 -5.20
N LEU A 82 -17.60 4.40 -5.29
CA LEU A 82 -18.63 3.74 -4.49
C LEU A 82 -19.43 2.66 -5.26
N ASN A 83 -19.02 2.30 -6.49
CA ASN A 83 -19.77 1.32 -7.30
C ASN A 83 -19.39 -0.12 -6.94
N THR A 84 -20.10 -0.68 -5.96
CA THR A 84 -19.91 -2.04 -5.43
C THR A 84 -20.09 -3.16 -6.45
N SER A 85 -20.76 -2.90 -7.59
CA SER A 85 -20.95 -3.90 -8.66
C SER A 85 -19.82 -3.88 -9.71
N ARG A 86 -19.00 -2.82 -9.74
CA ARG A 86 -17.90 -2.66 -10.70
C ARG A 86 -16.53 -2.91 -10.08
N ASN A 87 -16.41 -2.66 -8.79
CA ASN A 87 -15.19 -2.84 -8.05
C ASN A 87 -15.18 -4.23 -7.42
N HIS A 88 -14.00 -4.86 -7.40
CA HIS A 88 -13.80 -6.19 -6.85
C HIS A 88 -12.52 -6.19 -6.04
N PHE A 89 -12.60 -5.75 -4.79
CA PHE A 89 -11.47 -5.71 -3.87
C PHE A 89 -11.95 -5.73 -2.41
N VAL A 90 -11.06 -6.21 -1.56
CA VAL A 90 -11.13 -5.98 -0.11
C VAL A 90 -9.86 -5.27 0.30
N ALA A 91 -9.95 -4.19 1.06
CA ALA A 91 -8.77 -3.47 1.52
C ALA A 91 -8.87 -3.07 2.99
N VAL A 92 -7.69 -2.88 3.59
CA VAL A 92 -7.52 -2.12 4.82
C VAL A 92 -6.80 -0.84 4.45
N GLU A 93 -7.48 0.28 4.56
CA GLU A 93 -6.94 1.59 4.23
C GLU A 93 -6.44 2.35 5.46
N PHE A 94 -5.45 3.20 5.21
CA PHE A 94 -4.96 4.24 6.10
C PHE A 94 -5.14 5.54 5.33
N ASP A 95 -6.31 6.15 5.51
CA ASP A 95 -6.71 7.36 4.81
C ASP A 95 -6.34 8.60 5.62
N THR A 96 -5.85 9.60 4.88
CA THR A 96 -5.27 10.84 5.38
C THR A 96 -5.92 12.06 4.74
N PHE A 97 -6.91 11.84 3.87
CA PHE A 97 -7.67 12.90 3.22
C PHE A 97 -9.17 12.63 3.40
N ASN A 98 -9.95 13.68 3.66
CA ASN A 98 -11.39 13.52 3.85
C ASN A 98 -12.12 13.80 2.53
N ASN A 99 -12.47 12.74 1.80
CA ASN A 99 -13.43 12.80 0.70
C ASN A 99 -14.87 12.87 1.23
N TRP A 100 -15.83 13.04 0.32
CA TRP A 100 -17.25 13.25 0.67
C TRP A 100 -17.95 12.02 1.26
N TYR A 101 -17.32 10.86 1.19
CA TYR A 101 -17.77 9.59 1.77
C TYR A 101 -17.03 9.22 3.06
N ASP A 102 -16.05 10.00 3.48
CA ASP A 102 -15.18 9.66 4.62
C ASP A 102 -15.69 10.21 5.95
N PRO A 103 -15.37 9.51 7.06
CA PRO A 103 -15.48 10.10 8.39
C PRO A 103 -14.53 11.31 8.54
N LEU A 104 -14.82 12.17 9.51
CA LEU A 104 -13.99 13.35 9.77
C LEU A 104 -12.58 12.96 10.25
N GLY A 105 -11.57 13.41 9.51
CA GLY A 105 -10.15 13.26 9.83
C GLY A 105 -9.55 11.94 9.34
N ASP A 106 -8.26 11.76 9.63
CA ASP A 106 -7.51 10.55 9.28
C ASP A 106 -8.16 9.32 9.93
N HIS A 107 -8.24 8.22 9.19
CA HIS A 107 -8.90 7.01 9.67
C HIS A 107 -8.25 5.73 9.11
N VAL A 108 -8.49 4.65 9.84
CA VAL A 108 -8.26 3.29 9.35
C VAL A 108 -9.60 2.70 8.97
N GLY A 109 -9.66 2.10 7.79
CA GLY A 109 -10.88 1.62 7.17
C GLY A 109 -10.83 0.16 6.74
N VAL A 110 -11.99 -0.49 6.66
CA VAL A 110 -12.16 -1.76 5.94
C VAL A 110 -13.07 -1.49 4.75
N ASP A 111 -12.54 -1.73 3.57
CA ASP A 111 -13.21 -1.45 2.30
C ASP A 111 -13.61 -2.74 1.61
N ILE A 112 -14.84 -2.76 1.09
CA ILE A 112 -15.37 -3.91 0.36
C ILE A 112 -16.06 -3.39 -0.90
N ASN A 113 -15.40 -3.56 -2.04
CA ASN A 113 -15.86 -3.11 -3.36
C ASN A 113 -16.24 -1.61 -3.43
N SER A 114 -15.85 -0.79 -2.46
CA SER A 114 -16.20 0.62 -2.34
C SER A 114 -15.08 1.31 -1.57
N MET A 115 -14.77 2.57 -1.92
CA MET A 115 -13.90 3.42 -1.08
C MET A 115 -14.62 3.95 0.16
N GLU A 116 -15.95 3.82 0.24
CA GLU A 116 -16.65 4.06 1.52
C GLU A 116 -16.48 2.82 2.40
N SER A 117 -15.62 2.96 3.42
CA SER A 117 -15.37 1.96 4.45
C SER A 117 -16.65 1.40 5.09
N VAL A 118 -16.79 0.07 5.13
CA VAL A 118 -17.92 -0.59 5.84
C VAL A 118 -17.80 -0.49 7.36
N VAL A 119 -16.57 -0.29 7.85
CA VAL A 119 -16.29 0.09 9.22
C VAL A 119 -14.98 0.89 9.25
N ASN A 120 -14.90 1.90 10.10
CA ASN A 120 -13.70 2.70 10.26
C ASN A 120 -13.44 3.02 11.74
N SER A 121 -12.24 3.51 12.01
CA SER A 121 -11.87 4.10 13.29
C SER A 121 -10.97 5.30 13.04
N THR A 122 -11.12 6.36 13.84
CA THR A 122 -10.19 7.49 13.82
C THR A 122 -8.77 6.97 13.98
N TRP A 123 -7.85 7.49 13.16
CA TRP A 123 -6.45 7.14 13.20
C TRP A 123 -5.64 8.29 13.79
N PHE A 124 -5.07 8.09 14.98
CA PHE A 124 -4.15 9.04 15.60
C PHE A 124 -2.80 9.05 14.88
N SER A 125 -2.76 9.77 13.76
CA SER A 125 -1.58 9.91 12.89
C SER A 125 -0.63 11.01 13.41
N ILE A 126 0.65 10.92 13.01
CA ILE A 126 1.69 11.95 13.25
C ILE A 126 2.28 12.46 11.94
N ILE A 127 1.45 12.49 10.90
CA ILE A 127 1.85 12.72 9.50
C ILE A 127 2.61 14.05 9.29
N PRO A 128 2.18 15.20 9.87
CA PRO A 128 2.90 16.47 9.74
C PRO A 128 4.34 16.41 10.25
N ASP A 129 4.61 15.61 11.27
CA ASP A 129 5.95 15.47 11.83
C ASP A 129 6.90 14.67 10.94
N GLY A 130 6.36 13.98 9.92
CA GLY A 130 7.15 13.13 9.01
C GLY A 130 7.91 12.01 9.69
N LYS A 131 7.56 11.74 10.95
CA LYS A 131 8.22 10.75 11.79
C LYS A 131 7.83 9.36 11.38
N ARG A 132 8.70 8.42 11.72
CA ARG A 132 8.46 7.01 11.48
C ARG A 132 7.27 6.55 12.31
N THR A 133 6.09 6.48 11.69
CA THR A 133 5.02 5.63 12.18
C THR A 133 5.52 4.19 12.02
N GLU A 134 5.49 3.39 13.07
CA GLU A 134 5.55 1.94 12.91
C GLU A 134 4.18 1.44 13.28
N SER A 135 3.34 1.06 12.31
CA SER A 135 2.45 -0.12 12.40
C SER A 135 1.25 -0.06 11.47
N GLY A 136 1.02 -1.21 10.83
CA GLY A 136 -0.29 -1.80 10.65
C GLY A 136 -0.13 -3.31 10.79
N LEU A 137 -0.77 -3.92 11.79
CA LEU A 137 -0.97 -5.37 11.81
C LEU A 137 -2.41 -5.61 11.40
N ALA A 138 -2.61 -6.22 10.24
CA ALA A 138 -3.91 -6.71 9.82
C ALA A 138 -3.90 -8.24 9.94
N ILE A 139 -4.70 -8.75 10.87
CA ILE A 139 -4.93 -10.19 11.01
C ILE A 139 -6.26 -10.49 10.34
N ILE A 140 -6.26 -11.42 9.38
CA ILE A 140 -7.49 -11.99 8.83
C ILE A 140 -7.55 -13.45 9.25
N GLN A 141 -8.30 -13.69 10.32
CA GLN A 141 -8.42 -15.03 10.91
C GLN A 141 -9.89 -15.35 11.11
N HIS A 142 -10.33 -16.52 10.67
CA HIS A 142 -11.73 -16.97 10.75
C HIS A 142 -12.70 -15.89 10.25
N GLN A 143 -12.44 -15.31 9.09
CA GLN A 143 -13.30 -14.27 8.49
C GLN A 143 -13.41 -13.02 9.35
N LYS A 144 -12.43 -12.72 10.21
CA LYS A 144 -12.40 -11.51 11.02
C LYS A 144 -11.16 -10.69 10.69
N ILE A 145 -11.36 -9.45 10.30
CA ILE A 145 -10.28 -8.47 10.15
C ILE A 145 -10.05 -7.84 11.52
N LEU A 146 -8.82 -7.86 12.02
CA LEU A 146 -8.37 -7.07 13.16
C LEU A 146 -7.22 -6.19 12.70
N VAL A 147 -7.41 -4.87 12.75
CA VAL A 147 -6.35 -3.90 12.46
C VAL A 147 -5.82 -3.33 13.76
N LEU A 148 -4.51 -3.45 13.99
CA LEU A 148 -3.80 -2.78 15.08
C LEU A 148 -2.86 -1.73 14.50
N SER A 149 -3.11 -0.47 14.86
CA SER A 149 -2.20 0.65 14.56
C SER A 149 -1.72 1.29 15.85
N SER A 150 -0.53 1.87 15.79
CA SER A 150 0.24 2.48 16.85
C SER A 150 1.02 3.65 16.23
N PRO A 151 0.88 4.89 16.74
CA PRO A 151 1.94 5.86 16.53
C PRO A 151 3.20 5.33 17.19
N VAL A 152 4.36 5.74 16.70
CA VAL A 152 5.60 5.59 17.47
C VAL A 152 6.22 6.98 17.51
N TYR A 153 6.66 7.35 18.70
CA TYR A 153 7.33 8.60 19.07
C TYR A 153 6.41 9.80 19.37
N ASN A 154 6.55 10.33 20.58
CA ASN A 154 6.04 11.65 20.93
C ASN A 154 7.00 12.76 20.48
N SER A 155 6.68 14.02 20.83
CA SER A 155 7.51 15.20 20.52
C SER A 155 8.93 15.17 21.12
N LYS A 156 9.21 14.25 22.04
CA LYS A 156 10.52 14.04 22.69
C LYS A 156 11.21 12.74 22.25
N GLU A 157 10.77 12.13 21.14
CA GLU A 157 11.26 10.84 20.64
C GLU A 157 11.07 9.65 21.62
N ILE A 158 10.15 9.78 22.57
CA ILE A 158 9.79 8.67 23.46
C ILE A 158 8.76 7.81 22.74
N PRO A 159 8.98 6.50 22.58
CA PRO A 159 8.00 5.61 21.98
C PRO A 159 6.72 5.61 22.83
N ILE A 160 5.60 6.01 22.24
CA ILE A 160 4.27 5.85 22.83
C ILE A 160 3.49 4.95 21.89
N THR A 161 3.02 3.81 22.38
CA THR A 161 2.15 2.91 21.62
C THR A 161 0.69 3.24 21.94
N VAL A 162 -0.05 3.77 20.98
CA VAL A 162 -1.51 3.92 21.08
C VAL A 162 -2.15 2.81 20.27
N LEU A 163 -2.55 1.73 20.92
CA LEU A 163 -3.23 0.63 20.24
C LEU A 163 -4.63 1.06 19.82
N GLN A 164 -4.84 1.17 18.52
CA GLN A 164 -6.16 1.35 17.91
C GLN A 164 -6.57 0.03 17.28
N SER A 165 -7.79 -0.43 17.59
CA SER A 165 -8.31 -1.69 17.08
C SER A 165 -9.56 -1.48 16.25
N LEU A 166 -9.55 -1.96 15.01
CA LEU A 166 -10.73 -2.06 14.14
C LEU A 166 -11.05 -3.53 13.93
N SER A 167 -12.32 -3.90 14.04
CA SER A 167 -12.76 -5.30 13.88
C SER A 167 -13.98 -5.40 12.96
N TYR A 168 -13.95 -6.32 12.01
CA TYR A 168 -15.07 -6.60 11.11
C TYR A 168 -15.17 -8.08 10.76
N ASN A 169 -16.40 -8.62 10.71
CA ASN A 169 -16.65 -10.00 10.24
C ASN A 169 -16.94 -9.96 8.74
N LEU A 170 -16.16 -10.71 7.97
CA LEU A 170 -16.11 -10.71 6.51
C LEU A 170 -15.91 -12.11 5.93
N ASP A 171 -16.92 -12.64 5.25
CA ASP A 171 -16.73 -13.81 4.39
C ASP A 171 -16.12 -13.38 3.06
N LEU A 172 -14.81 -13.60 2.89
CA LEU A 172 -14.08 -13.22 1.68
C LEU A 172 -14.60 -13.91 0.42
N LYS A 173 -15.29 -15.06 0.55
CA LYS A 173 -15.85 -15.80 -0.60
C LYS A 173 -16.99 -15.07 -1.28
N GLU A 174 -17.67 -14.19 -0.57
CA GLU A 174 -18.77 -13.40 -1.12
C GLU A 174 -18.27 -12.30 -2.07
N TYR A 175 -17.02 -11.86 -1.90
CA TYR A 175 -16.49 -10.66 -2.57
C TYR A 175 -15.30 -10.94 -3.51
N LEU A 176 -14.56 -12.04 -3.29
CA LEU A 176 -13.34 -12.34 -4.02
C LEU A 176 -13.34 -13.76 -4.62
N PRO A 177 -12.71 -13.95 -5.79
CA PRO A 177 -12.55 -15.28 -6.39
C PRO A 177 -11.55 -16.14 -5.60
N GLU A 178 -11.47 -17.43 -5.96
CA GLU A 178 -10.55 -18.40 -5.34
C GLU A 178 -9.08 -17.98 -5.43
N TRP A 179 -8.71 -17.23 -6.47
CA TRP A 179 -7.34 -16.77 -6.71
C TRP A 179 -7.26 -15.25 -6.70
N VAL A 180 -6.40 -14.72 -5.83
CA VAL A 180 -6.24 -13.27 -5.64
C VAL A 180 -4.79 -12.82 -5.77
N THR A 181 -4.63 -11.59 -6.23
CA THR A 181 -3.40 -10.81 -6.07
C THR A 181 -3.56 -9.90 -4.87
N PHE A 182 -2.47 -9.69 -4.13
CA PHE A 182 -2.46 -8.91 -2.91
C PHE A 182 -1.16 -8.13 -2.77
N GLY A 183 -1.21 -7.08 -1.95
CA GLY A 183 -0.06 -6.21 -1.70
C GLY A 183 -0.50 -4.84 -1.25
N PHE A 184 0.23 -3.81 -1.67
CA PHE A 184 0.02 -2.43 -1.25
C PHE A 184 -0.34 -1.54 -2.44
N THR A 185 -1.15 -0.54 -2.17
CA THR A 185 -1.47 0.52 -3.12
C THR A 185 -1.50 1.85 -2.38
N GLY A 186 -1.17 2.93 -3.07
CA GLY A 186 -1.19 4.26 -2.49
C GLY A 186 -1.25 5.31 -3.57
N ALA A 187 -1.80 6.47 -3.23
CA ALA A 187 -1.98 7.55 -4.16
C ALA A 187 -1.84 8.92 -3.50
N THR A 188 -1.60 9.91 -4.34
CA THR A 188 -1.65 11.33 -4.01
C THR A 188 -2.56 12.03 -5.00
N GLY A 189 -3.29 13.04 -4.55
CA GLY A 189 -4.23 13.83 -5.33
C GLY A 189 -3.71 15.24 -5.59
N GLY A 190 -4.54 16.25 -5.29
CA GLY A 190 -4.14 17.65 -5.30
C GLY A 190 -3.20 18.03 -4.15
N LEU A 191 -3.24 17.25 -3.07
CA LEU A 191 -2.29 17.26 -1.96
C LEU A 191 -1.39 16.02 -2.04
N PHE A 192 -0.35 15.97 -1.21
CA PHE A 192 0.49 14.79 -1.12
C PHE A 192 0.99 14.53 0.31
N ALA A 193 1.27 13.26 0.56
CA ALA A 193 2.16 12.75 1.57
C ALA A 193 2.95 11.58 0.95
N LEU A 194 4.20 11.41 1.38
CA LEU A 194 5.03 10.29 0.92
C LEU A 194 4.62 9.01 1.63
N GLN A 195 4.19 7.98 0.91
CA GLN A 195 3.90 6.66 1.46
C GLN A 195 5.10 5.71 1.26
N SER A 196 5.70 5.25 2.35
CA SER A 196 6.89 4.37 2.32
C SER A 196 6.66 3.12 3.14
N VAL A 197 6.73 1.94 2.51
CA VAL A 197 6.68 0.63 3.20
C VAL A 197 8.11 0.17 3.47
N TYR A 198 8.44 -0.09 4.73
CA TYR A 198 9.77 -0.47 5.20
C TYR A 198 9.93 -1.98 5.38
N SER A 199 8.88 -2.65 5.85
CA SER A 199 8.87 -4.10 6.00
C SER A 199 7.48 -4.67 5.80
N TRP A 200 7.45 -5.91 5.30
CA TRP A 200 6.24 -6.68 5.10
C TRP A 200 6.50 -8.14 5.44
N ASN A 201 5.65 -8.71 6.29
CA ASN A 201 5.58 -10.13 6.56
C ASN A 201 4.16 -10.62 6.27
N PHE A 202 4.03 -11.75 5.57
CA PHE A 202 2.77 -12.36 5.24
C PHE A 202 2.86 -13.87 5.49
N THR A 203 1.86 -14.43 6.19
CA THR A 203 1.74 -15.87 6.43
C THR A 203 0.30 -16.31 6.15
N SER A 204 0.12 -17.48 5.53
CA SER A 204 -1.19 -18.05 5.21
C SER A 204 -1.24 -19.53 5.56
N SER A 205 -2.42 -20.03 5.96
CA SER A 205 -2.59 -21.41 6.47
C SER A 205 -2.84 -22.46 5.39
N LEU A 206 -3.41 -22.08 4.25
CA LEU A 206 -3.71 -23.02 3.18
C LEU A 206 -2.45 -23.25 2.34
N GLU A 207 -1.86 -24.43 2.47
CA GLU A 207 -0.77 -24.84 1.60
C GLU A 207 -1.30 -25.08 0.18
N HIS A 208 -0.60 -24.52 -0.81
CA HIS A 208 -0.82 -24.83 -2.20
C HIS A 208 -0.56 -26.32 -2.40
N ASN A 209 -1.61 -27.10 -2.58
CA ASN A 209 -1.47 -28.49 -2.96
C ASN A 209 -1.05 -28.49 -4.44
N ASP A 210 0.05 -29.16 -4.83
CA ASP A 210 0.59 -29.15 -6.20
C ASP A 210 -0.43 -29.60 -7.29
N ASN A 211 -1.54 -30.19 -6.87
CA ASN A 211 -2.68 -30.55 -7.71
C ASN A 211 -3.61 -29.38 -8.06
N ILE A 212 -3.53 -28.25 -7.35
CA ILE A 212 -4.33 -27.05 -7.59
C ILE A 212 -3.49 -26.10 -8.42
N THR A 213 -3.67 -26.12 -9.74
CA THR A 213 -2.86 -25.29 -10.64
C THR A 213 -3.23 -23.82 -10.48
N ASP A 214 -2.24 -22.96 -10.17
CA ASP A 214 -2.38 -21.51 -10.34
C ASP A 214 -2.90 -21.25 -11.77
N PRO A 215 -3.91 -20.37 -11.97
CA PRO A 215 -4.44 -20.06 -13.28
C PRO A 215 -3.40 -19.52 -14.27
N GLY A 216 -2.13 -19.32 -13.87
CA GLY A 216 -1.03 -18.91 -14.73
C GLY A 216 -1.23 -17.47 -15.20
N VAL A 217 -1.97 -16.68 -14.41
CA VAL A 217 -2.34 -15.32 -14.78
C VAL A 217 -1.07 -14.48 -14.81
N ALA A 218 -0.77 -13.89 -15.96
CA ALA A 218 0.34 -12.98 -16.11
C ALA A 218 0.12 -11.74 -15.23
N LEU A 219 0.79 -11.74 -14.07
CA LEU A 219 0.83 -10.58 -13.18
C LEU A 219 1.47 -9.40 -13.93
N PRO A 220 0.99 -8.17 -13.70
CA PRO A 220 1.56 -6.99 -14.34
C PRO A 220 3.07 -6.92 -14.09
N ASN A 221 3.83 -6.94 -15.19
CA ASN A 221 5.28 -6.83 -15.16
C ASN A 221 5.65 -5.34 -15.06
N PRO A 222 6.53 -4.90 -14.14
CA PRO A 222 6.91 -3.50 -13.95
C PRO A 222 7.71 -2.87 -15.10
N LYS A 223 7.51 -3.29 -16.36
CA LYS A 223 8.06 -2.56 -17.50
C LYS A 223 7.46 -1.15 -17.50
N LEU A 224 8.27 -0.19 -17.09
CA LEU A 224 8.03 1.24 -17.24
C LEU A 224 7.78 1.52 -18.73
N GLU A 225 6.51 1.57 -19.15
CA GLU A 225 6.15 2.32 -20.33
C GLU A 225 6.27 3.80 -19.97
N HIS A 226 7.50 4.33 -20.07
CA HIS A 226 7.71 5.77 -20.14
C HIS A 226 7.16 6.25 -21.49
N LYS A 227 5.84 6.37 -21.61
CA LYS A 227 5.24 7.22 -22.63
C LYS A 227 5.43 8.64 -22.15
N ASP A 228 6.50 9.28 -22.63
CA ASP A 228 6.60 10.74 -22.59
C ASP A 228 5.31 11.33 -23.17
N PRO A 229 4.50 12.04 -22.37
CA PRO A 229 3.47 12.88 -22.94
C PRO A 229 4.23 14.06 -23.56
N ALA A 230 4.42 14.03 -24.87
CA ALA A 230 4.82 15.22 -25.61
C ALA A 230 3.70 16.26 -25.45
N LEU A 231 3.78 17.05 -24.37
CA LEU A 231 3.06 18.31 -24.25
C LEU A 231 3.57 19.20 -25.37
N ALA A 232 2.73 19.40 -26.39
CA ALA A 232 2.94 20.39 -27.41
C ALA A 232 2.96 21.78 -26.74
N LEU A 233 4.17 22.26 -26.41
CA LEU A 233 4.40 23.61 -25.93
C LEU A 233 4.23 24.59 -27.12
N PRO A 234 3.48 25.70 -26.97
CA PRO A 234 3.42 26.72 -28.00
C PRO A 234 4.82 27.33 -28.23
N LYS A 235 5.21 27.40 -29.51
CA LYS A 235 6.51 27.92 -29.96
C LYS A 235 6.69 29.37 -29.49
N SER A 236 7.53 29.58 -28.49
CA SER A 236 8.24 30.84 -28.27
C SER A 236 9.71 30.52 -28.03
N LYS A 237 10.58 31.07 -28.89
CA LYS A 237 12.04 31.00 -28.71
C LYS A 237 12.41 31.83 -27.49
N PRO A 238 13.39 31.36 -26.69
CA PRO A 238 14.66 32.06 -26.76
C PRO A 238 15.86 31.11 -26.88
N GLU A 239 16.89 31.70 -27.44
CA GLU A 239 18.20 31.20 -27.81
C GLU A 239 19.13 31.15 -26.58
N TYR A 240 19.83 30.04 -26.33
CA TYR A 240 21.23 29.99 -25.85
C TYR A 240 21.75 28.54 -25.67
N GLY A 241 22.87 28.22 -26.34
CA GLY A 241 24.03 27.39 -25.93
C GLY A 241 23.88 25.91 -25.51
N PRO A 242 24.66 24.96 -26.07
CA PRO A 242 24.60 23.54 -25.70
C PRO A 242 25.45 23.22 -24.45
N CYS A 243 24.84 22.67 -23.40
CA CYS A 243 25.57 22.01 -22.32
C CYS A 243 25.44 20.48 -22.47
N LYS A 244 26.59 19.81 -22.63
CA LYS A 244 26.72 18.38 -22.91
C LYS A 244 26.29 17.55 -21.69
N SER A 245 25.42 16.56 -21.92
CA SER A 245 25.07 15.55 -20.92
C SER A 245 26.19 14.52 -20.75
N LYS A 246 26.49 14.14 -19.50
CA LYS A 246 27.10 12.85 -19.17
C LYS A 246 26.11 12.09 -18.31
N LEU A 247 25.43 11.11 -18.92
CA LEU A 247 24.57 10.16 -18.24
C LEU A 247 25.47 9.06 -17.66
N GLY A 248 25.62 9.00 -16.34
CA GLY A 248 26.24 7.88 -15.64
C GLY A 248 25.15 6.90 -15.21
N LEU A 249 25.11 5.73 -15.86
CA LEU A 249 24.29 4.59 -15.47
C LEU A 249 24.99 3.85 -14.33
N VAL A 250 24.41 3.83 -13.13
CA VAL A 250 24.86 2.95 -12.04
C VAL A 250 23.93 1.75 -12.01
N ILE A 251 24.43 0.58 -12.42
CA ILE A 251 23.77 -0.72 -12.26
C ILE A 251 24.21 -1.25 -10.89
N GLY A 252 23.30 -1.24 -9.91
CA GLY A 252 23.53 -1.87 -8.61
C GLY A 252 23.25 -3.37 -8.69
N LEU A 253 24.30 -4.18 -8.60
CA LEU A 253 24.27 -5.63 -8.44
C LEU A 253 24.07 -5.96 -6.95
N VAL A 254 22.95 -6.61 -6.60
CA VAL A 254 22.75 -7.15 -5.24
C VAL A 254 23.28 -8.58 -5.22
N THR A 255 24.53 -8.76 -4.80
CA THR A 255 25.06 -10.06 -4.37
C THR A 255 24.86 -10.19 -2.86
N GLY A 256 24.03 -11.15 -2.45
CA GLY A 256 23.87 -11.53 -1.06
C GLY A 256 25.16 -12.08 -0.48
N GLY A 257 25.59 -11.51 0.64
CA GLY A 257 26.69 -12.00 1.46
C GLY A 257 26.34 -11.84 2.92
N CYS A 258 26.02 -12.95 3.58
CA CYS A 258 25.86 -13.01 5.03
C CYS A 258 27.22 -12.79 5.70
N ILE A 259 27.33 -11.78 6.55
CA ILE A 259 28.43 -11.65 7.52
C ILE A 259 27.85 -11.92 8.90
N PHE A 260 28.21 -13.07 9.47
CA PHE A 260 28.05 -13.33 10.89
C PHE A 260 29.08 -12.47 11.66
N VAL A 261 28.62 -11.50 12.44
CA VAL A 261 29.45 -10.86 13.46
C VAL A 261 29.12 -11.54 14.79
N THR A 262 30.01 -12.43 15.22
CA THR A 262 30.02 -12.93 16.60
C THR A 262 30.68 -11.89 17.49
N THR A 263 29.90 -11.20 18.33
CA THR A 263 30.48 -10.43 19.45
C THR A 263 30.62 -11.35 20.66
N SER A 264 31.86 -11.75 20.96
CA SER A 264 32.24 -12.36 22.23
C SER A 264 32.18 -11.29 23.32
N VAL A 265 31.32 -11.48 24.31
CA VAL A 265 31.33 -10.68 25.55
C VAL A 265 32.43 -11.25 26.45
N MET A 266 33.51 -10.50 26.66
CA MET A 266 34.43 -10.74 27.78
C MET A 266 33.84 -10.10 29.04
N VAL A 267 33.52 -10.94 30.02
CA VAL A 267 33.23 -10.53 31.39
C VAL A 267 34.55 -10.23 32.08
N PHE A 268 34.71 -9.01 32.59
CA PHE A 268 35.70 -8.74 33.64
C PHE A 268 34.94 -8.36 34.91
N ALA A 269 35.11 -9.21 35.92
CA ALA A 269 34.72 -8.93 37.29
C ALA A 269 35.87 -8.19 37.98
N PHE A 270 35.57 -7.03 38.57
CA PHE A 270 36.13 -6.55 39.83
C PHE A 270 35.10 -5.62 40.49
#